data_AF-A0A2J7Q2G9-F1
#
_entry.id   AF-A0A2J7Q2G9-F1
#
_cell.length_a   1.000
_cell.length_b   1.000
_cell.length_c   1.000
_cell.angle_alpha   90.00
_cell.angle_beta   90.00
_cell.angle_gamma   90.00
#
_symmetry.space_group_name_H-M   'P 1'
#
loop_
_entity.id
_entity.type
_entity.pdbx_description
1 polymer ?
#
loop_
_entity_poly.entity_id
_entity_poly.type
_entity_poly.pdbx_seq_one_letter_code
_entity_poly.pdbx_strand_id
1 'polypeptide(L)'
;MLELLVKLSKSGREIGEMLVQVHRDNAMKKTAVYKLVTRFSEGRESDTDEDRSGRPTTSRTEENIAKVCQLLRENCRLTIRNIAETEYTDTRKACASVRELLASKQKTVLEHPPHSPYLTPNNFFVPEHKGNVKLRHFNGIDDIRINRTVALKAIPQNQGADIGA
;
A
#
# COMPACT_ATOMS: atom_id res chain seq x y z
N MET A 1 -41.39 -7.07 -3.90
CA MET A 1 -42.32 -8.25 -3.87
C MET A 1 -42.51 -8.78 -2.45
N LEU A 2 -41.44 -9.13 -1.73
CA LEU A 2 -41.52 -9.65 -0.36
C LEU A 2 -42.15 -8.66 0.65
N GLU A 3 -41.78 -7.39 0.56
CA GLU A 3 -42.34 -6.30 1.35
C GLU A 3 -43.89 -6.20 1.23
N LEU A 4 -44.40 -6.29 0.00
CA LEU A 4 -45.86 -6.27 -0.26
C LEU A 4 -46.58 -7.45 0.40
N LEU A 5 -45.97 -8.64 0.40
CA LEU A 5 -46.56 -9.83 1.03
C LEU A 5 -46.58 -9.71 2.57
N VAL A 6 -45.57 -9.06 3.15
CA VAL A 6 -45.52 -8.74 4.58
C VAL A 6 -46.61 -7.70 4.92
N LYS A 7 -46.78 -6.65 4.09
CA LYS A 7 -47.86 -5.66 4.23
C LYS A 7 -49.27 -6.26 4.11
N LEU A 8 -49.43 -7.35 3.34
CA LEU A 8 -50.66 -8.14 3.23
C LEU A 8 -50.87 -9.14 4.38
N SER A 9 -50.08 -9.05 5.46
CA SER A 9 -50.14 -9.90 6.66
C SER A 9 -49.98 -11.40 6.39
N LYS A 10 -49.22 -11.78 5.34
CA LYS A 10 -48.89 -13.19 5.07
C LYS A 10 -47.79 -13.69 6.00
N SER A 11 -47.92 -14.95 6.44
CA SER A 11 -46.90 -15.57 7.29
C SER A 11 -45.64 -15.92 6.47
N GLY A 12 -44.47 -15.94 7.11
CA GLY A 12 -43.21 -16.28 6.42
C GLY A 12 -43.19 -17.66 5.75
N ARG A 13 -44.04 -18.59 6.19
CA ARG A 13 -44.24 -19.89 5.54
C ARG A 13 -44.98 -19.72 4.20
N GLU A 14 -46.12 -19.04 4.20
CA GLU A 14 -46.92 -18.79 3.01
C GLU A 14 -46.12 -17.99 1.97
N ILE A 15 -45.34 -17.00 2.42
CA ILE A 15 -44.44 -16.22 1.57
C ILE A 15 -43.41 -17.12 0.88
N GLY A 16 -42.82 -18.07 1.60
CA GLY A 16 -41.88 -19.03 1.04
C GLY A 16 -42.53 -19.97 0.02
N GLU A 17 -43.73 -20.45 0.28
CA GLU A 17 -44.48 -21.33 -0.63
C GLU A 17 -44.88 -20.59 -1.92
N MET A 18 -45.34 -19.34 -1.81
CA MET A 18 -45.65 -18.50 -2.98
C MET A 18 -44.40 -18.21 -3.82
N LEU A 19 -43.26 -17.95 -3.18
CA LEU A 19 -41.98 -17.75 -3.87
C LEU A 19 -41.54 -19.00 -4.65
N VAL A 20 -41.69 -20.19 -4.07
CA VAL A 20 -41.41 -21.46 -4.75
C VAL A 20 -42.37 -21.69 -5.91
N GLN A 21 -43.64 -21.32 -5.78
CA GLN A 21 -44.61 -21.45 -6.86
C GLN A 21 -44.28 -20.57 -8.07
N VAL A 22 -43.85 -19.32 -7.84
CA VAL A 22 -43.54 -18.34 -8.90
C VAL A 22 -42.15 -18.55 -9.49
N HIS A 23 -41.13 -18.79 -8.66
CA HIS A 23 -39.73 -18.81 -9.09
C HIS A 23 -39.10 -20.21 -9.14
N ARG A 24 -39.81 -21.25 -8.68
CA ARG A 24 -39.36 -22.66 -8.67
C ARG A 24 -37.92 -22.79 -8.15
N ASP A 25 -36.99 -23.15 -9.02
CA ASP A 25 -35.59 -23.42 -8.67
C ASP A 25 -34.80 -22.16 -8.31
N ASN A 26 -35.27 -20.98 -8.72
CA ASN A 26 -34.69 -19.69 -8.37
C ASN A 26 -35.31 -19.08 -7.10
N ALA A 27 -36.16 -19.83 -6.40
CA ALA A 27 -36.78 -19.36 -5.17
C ALA A 27 -35.73 -19.15 -4.06
N MET A 28 -35.94 -18.09 -3.29
CA MET A 28 -35.09 -17.78 -2.17
C MET A 28 -35.15 -18.88 -1.11
N LYS A 29 -34.00 -19.23 -0.52
CA LYS A 29 -33.92 -20.21 0.58
C LYS A 29 -34.81 -19.78 1.75
N LYS A 30 -35.47 -20.75 2.39
CA LYS A 30 -36.33 -20.55 3.58
C LYS A 30 -35.68 -19.63 4.63
N THR A 31 -34.39 -19.83 4.94
CA THR A 31 -33.65 -19.01 5.92
C THR A 31 -33.53 -17.53 5.54
N ALA A 32 -33.40 -17.22 4.25
CA ALA A 32 -33.34 -15.85 3.76
C ALA A 32 -34.73 -15.19 3.75
N VAL A 33 -35.79 -15.96 3.45
CA VAL A 33 -37.19 -15.49 3.57
C VAL A 33 -37.50 -15.06 5.01
N TYR A 34 -37.19 -15.88 6.02
CA TYR A 34 -37.42 -15.50 7.42
C TYR A 34 -36.61 -14.26 7.84
N LYS A 35 -35.33 -14.17 7.45
CA LYS A 35 -34.50 -12.98 7.75
C LYS A 35 -35.11 -11.70 7.17
N LEU A 36 -35.62 -11.76 5.93
CA LEU A 36 -36.26 -10.61 5.29
C LEU A 36 -37.60 -10.28 5.93
N VAL A 37 -38.44 -11.27 6.25
CA VAL A 37 -39.71 -11.05 6.96
C VAL A 37 -39.48 -10.35 8.31
N THR A 38 -38.47 -10.77 9.08
CA THR A 38 -38.08 -10.09 10.32
C THR A 38 -37.63 -8.66 10.08
N ARG A 39 -36.76 -8.41 9.09
CA ARG A 39 -36.29 -7.04 8.76
C ARG A 39 -37.43 -6.11 8.33
N PHE A 40 -38.35 -6.60 7.50
CA PHE A 40 -39.52 -5.84 7.07
C PHE A 40 -40.50 -5.59 8.23
N SER A 41 -40.67 -6.54 9.16
CA SER A 41 -41.47 -6.32 10.38
C SER A 41 -40.86 -5.31 11.35
N GLU A 42 -39.53 -5.12 11.30
CA GLU A 42 -38.79 -4.10 12.06
C GLU A 42 -38.78 -2.72 11.36
N GLY A 43 -39.48 -2.56 10.24
CA GLY A 43 -39.59 -1.29 9.50
C GLY A 43 -38.41 -0.97 8.57
N ARG A 44 -37.50 -1.92 8.30
CA ARG A 44 -36.45 -1.75 7.29
C ARG A 44 -36.98 -2.14 5.92
N GLU A 45 -37.50 -1.17 5.19
CA GLU A 45 -38.04 -1.34 3.81
C GLU A 45 -36.97 -1.13 2.71
N SER A 46 -35.69 -0.97 3.07
CA SER A 46 -34.63 -0.81 2.06
C SER A 46 -34.36 -2.11 1.31
N ASP A 47 -34.50 -2.07 -0.01
CA ASP A 47 -34.15 -3.15 -0.94
C ASP A 47 -32.65 -3.22 -1.25
N THR A 48 -31.87 -2.25 -0.76
CA THR A 48 -30.43 -2.15 -1.03
C THR A 48 -29.61 -2.85 0.06
N ASP A 49 -28.56 -3.55 -0.39
CA ASP A 49 -27.54 -4.10 0.51
C ASP A 49 -26.93 -2.94 1.32
N GLU A 50 -26.87 -3.09 2.64
CA GLU A 50 -26.12 -2.18 3.51
C GLU A 50 -24.65 -2.13 3.08
N ASP A 51 -24.01 -1.00 3.33
CA ASP A 51 -22.59 -0.81 3.04
C ASP A 51 -21.79 -1.97 3.65
N ARG A 52 -21.18 -2.77 2.78
CA ARG A 52 -20.28 -3.82 3.22
C ARG A 52 -19.08 -3.13 3.85
N SER A 53 -18.69 -3.58 5.04
CA SER A 53 -17.40 -3.24 5.60
C SER A 53 -16.32 -3.81 4.67
N GLY A 54 -15.81 -2.95 3.78
CA GLY A 54 -14.70 -3.29 2.89
C GLY A 54 -13.45 -3.66 3.68
N ARG A 55 -12.43 -4.17 2.98
CA ARG A 55 -11.15 -4.48 3.62
C ARG A 55 -10.55 -3.20 4.23
N PRO A 56 -10.31 -3.14 5.56
CA PRO A 56 -9.70 -1.96 6.16
C PRO A 56 -8.28 -1.80 5.63
N THR A 57 -8.01 -0.65 5.02
CA THR A 57 -6.67 -0.33 4.49
C THR A 57 -5.81 0.19 5.64
N THR A 58 -5.42 -0.71 6.54
CA THR A 58 -4.63 -0.35 7.74
C THR A 58 -3.23 0.17 7.42
N SER A 59 -2.77 0.09 6.16
CA SER A 59 -1.43 0.51 5.76
C SER A 59 -1.30 2.00 5.41
N ARG A 60 -2.39 2.67 5.06
CA ARG A 60 -2.39 4.07 4.56
C ARG A 60 -2.75 5.08 5.65
N THR A 61 -2.59 4.73 6.92
CA THR A 61 -2.85 5.68 8.01
C THR A 61 -1.67 6.63 8.16
N GLU A 62 -1.95 7.90 8.47
CA GLU A 62 -0.92 8.94 8.68
C GLU A 62 0.09 8.52 9.75
N GLU A 63 -0.38 7.86 10.82
CA GLU A 63 0.47 7.30 11.88
C GLU A 63 1.50 6.31 11.33
N ASN A 64 1.09 5.39 10.47
CA ASN A 64 1.98 4.37 9.91
C ASN A 64 2.96 4.98 8.91
N ILE A 65 2.54 6.00 8.16
CA ILE A 65 3.43 6.79 7.29
C ILE A 65 4.49 7.52 8.14
N ALA A 66 4.10 8.12 9.26
CA ALA A 66 5.02 8.80 10.17
C ALA A 66 6.06 7.84 10.76
N LYS A 67 5.66 6.64 11.21
CA LYS A 67 6.56 5.60 11.71
C LYS A 67 7.58 5.15 10.66
N VAL A 68 7.12 4.85 9.44
CA VAL A 68 8.00 4.51 8.31
C VAL A 68 8.97 5.65 8.01
N CYS A 69 8.50 6.89 8.08
CA CYS A 69 9.31 8.08 7.86
C CYS A 69 10.41 8.23 8.93
N GLN A 70 10.10 7.93 10.19
CA GLN A 70 11.05 7.93 11.29
C GLN A 70 12.10 6.82 11.12
N LEU A 71 11.68 5.58 10.85
CA LEU A 71 12.58 4.45 10.59
C LEU A 71 13.59 4.75 9.48
N LEU A 72 13.14 5.38 8.39
CA LEU A 72 14.01 5.78 7.27
C LEU A 72 14.96 6.94 7.62
N ARG A 73 14.61 7.81 8.56
CA ARG A 73 15.50 8.87 9.05
C ARG A 73 16.60 8.31 9.95
N GLU A 74 16.26 7.34 10.79
CA GLU A 74 17.20 6.66 11.68
C GLU A 74 18.15 5.77 10.87
N ASN A 75 17.61 5.00 9.92
CA ASN A 75 18.41 4.16 9.03
C ASN A 75 17.81 4.12 7.62
N CYS A 76 18.40 4.88 6.70
CA CYS A 76 17.97 4.92 5.30
C CYS A 76 18.33 3.67 4.49
N ARG A 77 19.06 2.70 5.06
CA ARG A 77 19.45 1.44 4.39
C ARG A 77 18.46 0.29 4.57
N LEU A 78 17.34 0.54 5.26
CA LEU A 78 16.30 -0.47 5.47
C LEU A 78 15.65 -0.85 4.14
N THR A 79 15.50 -2.15 3.91
CA THR A 79 14.75 -2.66 2.76
C THR A 79 13.25 -2.64 3.05
N ILE A 80 12.42 -2.71 2.01
CA ILE A 80 10.96 -2.86 2.16
C ILE A 80 10.61 -4.07 3.03
N ARG A 81 11.40 -5.15 2.98
CA ARG A 81 11.20 -6.33 3.83
C ARG A 81 11.45 -6.01 5.30
N ASN A 82 12.53 -5.28 5.61
CA ASN A 82 12.81 -4.88 7.00
C ASN A 82 11.72 -3.97 7.56
N ILE A 83 11.24 -3.00 6.76
CA ILE A 83 10.14 -2.10 7.15
C ILE A 83 8.85 -2.90 7.36
N ALA A 84 8.62 -3.92 6.53
CA ALA A 84 7.48 -4.79 6.68
C ALA A 84 7.56 -5.59 7.98
N GLU A 85 8.69 -6.20 8.30
CA GLU A 85 8.89 -6.99 9.52
C GLU A 85 8.70 -6.16 10.82
N THR A 86 8.99 -4.85 10.78
CA THR A 86 8.88 -3.98 11.96
C THR A 86 7.46 -3.46 12.19
N GLU A 87 6.80 -2.95 11.15
CA GLU A 87 5.55 -2.18 11.29
C GLU A 87 4.34 -2.86 10.62
N TYR A 88 4.56 -3.87 9.79
CA TYR A 88 3.51 -4.51 9.01
C TYR A 88 3.55 -6.04 9.18
N THR A 89 2.56 -6.70 8.60
CA THR A 89 2.58 -8.16 8.42
C THR A 89 2.85 -8.55 6.97
N ASP A 90 2.87 -7.57 6.06
CA ASP A 90 2.91 -7.77 4.62
C ASP A 90 3.80 -6.71 3.95
N THR A 91 4.73 -7.19 3.11
CA THR A 91 5.62 -6.36 2.28
C THR A 91 4.86 -5.43 1.33
N ARG A 92 3.68 -5.83 0.86
CA ARG A 92 2.85 -5.00 -0.01
C ARG A 92 2.34 -3.75 0.71
N LYS A 93 2.02 -3.89 2.00
CA LYS A 93 1.60 -2.76 2.85
C LYS A 93 2.76 -1.79 3.04
N ALA A 94 3.93 -2.29 3.41
CA ALA A 94 5.15 -1.47 3.54
C ALA A 94 5.50 -0.73 2.24
N CYS A 95 5.42 -1.41 1.09
CA CYS A 95 5.67 -0.79 -0.21
C CYS A 95 4.67 0.34 -0.50
N ALA A 96 3.38 0.13 -0.24
CA ALA A 96 2.36 1.16 -0.42
C ALA A 96 2.63 2.38 0.46
N SER A 97 2.93 2.19 1.75
CA SER A 97 3.21 3.28 2.69
C SER A 97 4.48 4.07 2.32
N VAL A 98 5.53 3.40 1.81
CA VAL A 98 6.72 4.09 1.30
C VAL A 98 6.40 4.92 0.04
N ARG A 99 5.56 4.41 -0.86
CA ARG A 99 5.11 5.17 -2.05
C ARG A 99 4.32 6.41 -1.65
N GLU A 100 3.41 6.29 -0.69
CA GLU A 100 2.68 7.45 -0.17
C GLU A 100 3.58 8.46 0.51
N LEU A 101 4.59 7.99 1.26
CA LEU A 101 5.56 8.89 1.87
C LEU A 101 6.37 9.68 0.83
N LEU A 102 6.72 9.05 -0.29
CA LEU A 102 7.41 9.74 -1.38
C LEU A 102 6.48 10.76 -2.06
N ALA A 103 5.20 10.41 -2.24
CA ALA A 103 4.19 11.30 -2.77
C ALA A 103 3.95 12.52 -1.85
N SER A 104 3.86 12.32 -0.53
CA SER A 104 3.68 13.42 0.43
C SER A 104 4.88 14.38 0.45
N LYS A 105 6.07 13.90 0.12
CA LYS A 105 7.29 14.71 -0.06
C LYS A 105 7.45 15.29 -1.46
N GLN A 106 6.46 15.13 -2.34
CA GLN A 106 6.50 15.55 -3.75
C GLN A 106 7.73 15.01 -4.51
N LYS A 107 8.19 13.81 -4.14
CA LYS A 107 9.29 13.13 -4.83
C LYS A 107 8.72 12.23 -5.91
N THR A 108 8.97 12.58 -7.17
CA THR A 108 8.62 11.72 -8.29
C THR A 108 9.53 10.49 -8.29
N VAL A 109 8.93 9.31 -8.39
CA VAL A 109 9.67 8.07 -8.61
C VAL A 109 9.88 7.93 -10.11
N LEU A 110 11.13 8.01 -10.56
CA LEU A 110 11.48 7.75 -11.95
C LEU A 110 11.38 6.26 -12.21
N GLU A 111 10.64 5.87 -13.25
CA GLU A 111 10.60 4.48 -13.73
C GLU A 111 11.99 4.09 -14.21
N HIS A 112 12.53 2.98 -13.69
CA HIS A 112 13.86 2.50 -14.03
C HIS A 112 13.82 1.02 -14.41
N PRO A 113 14.30 0.64 -15.60
CA PRO A 113 14.29 -0.75 -16.04
C PRO A 113 15.18 -1.63 -15.15
N PRO A 114 14.80 -2.91 -14.92
CA PRO A 114 15.66 -3.86 -14.22
C PRO A 114 17.04 -3.96 -14.88
N HIS A 115 18.08 -4.17 -14.07
CA HIS A 115 19.45 -4.47 -14.53
C HIS A 115 20.04 -3.46 -15.54
N SER A 116 19.71 -2.18 -15.43
CA SER A 116 20.22 -1.14 -16.34
C SER A 116 21.23 -0.20 -15.65
N PRO A 117 22.44 -0.69 -15.30
CA PRO A 117 23.42 0.09 -14.54
C PRO A 117 23.93 1.33 -15.32
N TYR A 118 23.87 1.33 -16.65
CA TYR A 118 24.35 2.46 -17.45
C TYR A 118 23.38 3.65 -17.45
N LEU A 119 22.12 3.44 -17.05
CA LEU A 119 21.09 4.49 -16.95
C LEU A 119 21.06 5.17 -15.58
N THR A 120 21.82 4.69 -14.61
CA THR A 120 21.90 5.34 -13.29
C THR A 120 23.07 6.32 -13.25
N PRO A 121 22.82 7.63 -13.07
CA PRO A 121 23.89 8.64 -13.03
C PRO A 121 24.94 8.35 -11.94
N ASN A 122 24.52 7.72 -10.84
CA ASN A 122 25.43 7.37 -9.75
C ASN A 122 26.55 6.40 -10.20
N ASN A 123 26.29 5.50 -11.15
CA ASN A 123 27.30 4.55 -11.62
C ASN A 123 28.45 5.22 -12.39
N PHE A 124 28.25 6.46 -12.87
CA PHE A 124 29.31 7.26 -13.47
C PHE A 124 30.38 7.67 -12.45
N PHE A 125 29.97 8.08 -11.25
CA PHE A 125 30.87 8.63 -10.21
C PHE A 125 31.46 7.55 -9.27
N VAL A 126 30.86 6.36 -9.21
CA VAL A 126 31.32 5.27 -8.33
C VAL A 126 32.80 4.85 -8.58
N PRO A 127 33.30 4.72 -9.83
CA PRO A 127 34.69 4.35 -10.08
C PRO A 127 35.71 5.35 -9.54
N GLU A 128 35.46 6.64 -9.68
CA GLU A 128 36.35 7.71 -9.22
C GLU A 128 36.45 7.71 -7.69
N HIS A 129 35.32 7.67 -7.00
CA HIS A 129 35.27 7.54 -5.55
C HIS A 129 35.95 6.26 -5.05
N LYS A 130 35.80 5.16 -5.79
CA LYS A 130 36.46 3.90 -5.47
C LYS A 130 37.97 4.03 -5.60
N GLY A 131 38.48 4.77 -6.60
CA GLY A 131 39.91 5.08 -6.76
C GLY A 131 40.50 5.77 -5.54
N ASN A 132 39.78 6.73 -4.94
CA ASN A 132 40.22 7.46 -3.75
C ASN A 132 40.26 6.60 -2.47
N VAL A 133 39.54 5.49 -2.45
CA VAL A 133 39.52 4.53 -1.35
C VAL A 133 40.50 3.39 -1.60
N LYS A 134 40.73 3.02 -2.86
CA LYS A 134 41.59 1.90 -3.25
C LYS A 134 43.03 2.19 -2.87
N LEU A 135 43.72 1.17 -2.35
CA LEU A 135 45.12 1.23 -1.90
C LEU A 135 45.42 2.19 -0.74
N ARG A 136 44.40 2.79 -0.09
CA ARG A 136 44.59 3.55 1.14
C ARG A 136 44.23 2.71 2.36
N HIS A 137 45.06 2.76 3.38
CA HIS A 137 44.76 2.19 4.69
C HIS A 137 44.01 3.22 5.53
N PHE A 138 42.95 2.80 6.20
CA PHE A 138 42.15 3.66 7.08
C PHE A 138 42.22 3.13 8.50
N ASN A 139 42.47 4.02 9.46
CA ASN A 139 42.64 3.63 10.87
C ASN A 139 41.29 3.44 11.59
N GLY A 140 40.18 3.90 11.00
CA GLY A 140 38.86 3.80 11.59
C GLY A 140 37.74 4.34 10.69
N ILE A 141 36.49 4.18 11.16
CA ILE A 141 35.30 4.58 10.40
C ILE A 141 35.25 6.10 10.20
N ASP A 142 35.69 6.89 11.16
CA ASP A 142 35.69 8.35 11.05
C ASP A 142 36.69 8.86 10.02
N ASP A 143 37.85 8.22 9.89
CA ASP A 143 38.83 8.50 8.84
C ASP A 143 38.24 8.26 7.44
N ILE A 144 37.51 7.14 7.27
CA ILE A 144 36.77 6.84 6.03
C ILE A 144 35.70 7.91 5.76
N ARG A 145 34.95 8.34 6.77
CA ARG A 145 33.90 9.37 6.63
C ARG A 145 34.49 10.72 6.24
N ILE A 146 35.59 11.12 6.86
CA ILE A 146 36.29 12.38 6.56
C ILE A 146 36.80 12.35 5.13
N ASN A 147 37.56 11.31 4.75
CA ASN A 147 38.10 11.18 3.40
C ASN A 147 36.99 11.20 2.34
N ARG A 148 35.91 10.43 2.56
CA ARG A 148 34.76 10.42 1.64
C ARG A 148 34.10 11.79 1.51
N THR A 149 33.94 12.52 2.61
CA THR A 149 33.31 13.85 2.60
C THR A 149 34.17 14.87 1.86
N VAL A 150 35.49 14.82 2.04
CA VAL A 150 36.44 15.66 1.31
C VAL A 150 36.39 15.37 -0.19
N ALA A 151 36.45 14.09 -0.58
CA ALA A 151 36.37 13.69 -1.98
C ALA A 151 35.04 14.09 -2.65
N LEU A 152 33.91 13.98 -1.93
CA LEU A 152 32.60 14.39 -2.45
C LEU A 152 32.48 15.91 -2.64
N LYS A 153 33.10 16.70 -1.76
CA LYS A 153 33.10 18.17 -1.87
C LYS A 153 34.02 18.69 -2.97
N ALA A 154 35.00 17.89 -3.40
CA ALA A 154 35.96 18.27 -4.43
C ALA A 154 35.42 18.11 -5.87
N ILE A 155 34.22 17.52 -6.06
CA ILE A 155 33.61 17.32 -7.38
C ILE A 155 33.16 18.68 -7.96
N PRO A 156 33.62 19.06 -9.16
CA PRO A 156 33.15 20.26 -9.86
C PRO A 156 31.64 20.25 -10.13
N GLN A 157 30.95 21.38 -9.89
CA GLN A 157 29.48 21.47 -10.04
C GLN A 157 28.98 21.30 -11.48
N ASN A 158 29.84 21.50 -12.46
CA ASN A 158 29.55 21.43 -13.90
C ASN A 158 29.72 20.01 -14.50
N GLN A 159 30.32 19.07 -13.77
CA GLN A 159 30.68 17.75 -14.31
C GLN A 159 29.47 16.83 -14.60
N GLY A 160 28.29 17.13 -14.05
CA GLY A 160 27.05 16.36 -14.25
C GLY A 160 26.11 16.92 -15.32
N ALA A 161 26.41 18.08 -15.92
CA ALA A 161 25.52 18.76 -16.87
C ALA A 161 25.67 18.25 -18.32
N ASP A 162 26.82 17.69 -18.68
CA ASP A 162 27.14 17.26 -20.06
C ASP A 162 26.62 15.86 -20.43
N ILE A 163 25.97 15.15 -19.51
CA ILE A 163 25.52 13.75 -19.72
C ILE A 163 24.08 13.68 -20.27
N GLY A 164 23.52 14.82 -20.69
CA GLY A 164 22.18 14.97 -21.22
C GLY A 164 22.15 15.66 -22.59
N ALA A 165 22.68 15.01 -23.62
CA ALA A 165 22.41 15.30 -25.02
C ALA A 165 22.23 13.98 -25.78
#